data_AF-A0A7J3TXH1-F1
#
_entry.id   AF-A0A7J3TXH1-F1
#
_cell.length_a   1.000
_cell.length_b   1.000
_cell.length_c   1.000
_cell.angle_alpha   90.00
_cell.angle_beta   90.00
_cell.angle_gamma   90.00
#
_symmetry.space_group_name_H-M   'P 1'
#
loop_
_entity.id
_entity.type
_entity.pdbx_description
1 polymer ?
#
loop_
_entity_poly.entity_id
_entity_poly.type
_entity_poly.pdbx_seq_one_letter_code
_entity_poly.pdbx_strand_id
1 'polypeptide(L)'
;MGVAALALKGLAYQRDAVRLVSHGELWQYASKLEEEFQDKELSRLWRSASSMHVNFYEGWADKRHVEGAIEDVEKLLEKLKKLLTPHAKSER
;
A
#
# COMPACT_ATOMS: atom_id res chain seq x y z
N MET A 1 -5.29 -7.93 -4.21
CA MET A 1 -4.92 -6.58 -4.67
C MET A 1 -6.00 -5.51 -4.44
N GLY A 2 -7.30 -5.83 -4.35
CA GLY A 2 -8.45 -4.92 -4.15
C GLY A 2 -8.24 -3.53 -3.49
N VAL A 3 -8.69 -3.35 -2.24
CA VAL A 3 -8.74 -2.02 -1.59
C VAL A 3 -7.37 -1.36 -1.47
N ALA A 4 -6.31 -2.13 -1.19
CA ALA A 4 -4.95 -1.63 -1.06
C ALA A 4 -4.43 -0.99 -2.37
N ALA A 5 -4.69 -1.60 -3.52
CA ALA A 5 -4.28 -1.03 -4.80
C ALA A 5 -5.06 0.25 -5.14
N LEU A 6 -6.36 0.33 -4.81
CA LEU A 6 -7.15 1.55 -5.02
C LEU A 6 -6.66 2.69 -4.13
N ALA A 7 -6.36 2.42 -2.87
CA ALA A 7 -5.80 3.41 -1.96
C ALA A 7 -4.44 3.93 -2.46
N LEU A 8 -3.56 3.04 -2.90
CA LEU A 8 -2.26 3.42 -3.43
C LEU A 8 -2.38 4.23 -4.73
N LYS A 9 -3.30 3.86 -5.62
CA LYS A 9 -3.64 4.64 -6.84
C LYS A 9 -4.17 6.02 -6.49
N GLY A 10 -5.09 6.11 -5.53
CA GLY A 10 -5.64 7.37 -5.05
C GLY A 10 -4.57 8.29 -4.49
N LEU A 11 -3.70 7.75 -3.63
CA LEU A 11 -2.55 8.47 -3.08
C LEU A 11 -1.61 8.98 -4.18
N ALA A 12 -1.23 8.13 -5.13
CA ALA A 12 -0.37 8.51 -6.25
C ALA A 12 -0.97 9.62 -7.10
N TYR A 13 -2.28 9.55 -7.37
CA TYR A 13 -2.97 10.57 -8.13
C TYR A 13 -3.08 11.90 -7.36
N GLN A 14 -3.43 11.86 -6.07
CA GLN A 14 -3.63 13.06 -5.26
C GLN A 14 -2.32 13.77 -4.92
N ARG A 15 -1.25 13.01 -4.66
CA ARG A 15 0.02 13.57 -4.19
C ARG A 15 0.97 13.91 -5.33
N ASP A 16 1.06 13.01 -6.31
CA ASP A 16 2.11 13.06 -7.33
C ASP A 16 1.53 13.30 -8.74
N ALA A 17 0.20 13.40 -8.89
CA ALA A 17 -0.50 13.50 -10.18
C ALA A 17 -0.19 12.33 -11.15
N VAL A 18 0.18 11.16 -10.61
CA VAL A 18 0.51 9.96 -11.38
C VAL A 18 -0.65 8.97 -11.37
N ARG A 19 -0.98 8.43 -12.55
CA ARG A 19 -1.96 7.35 -12.69
C ARG A 19 -1.26 6.00 -12.82
N LEU A 20 -1.30 5.20 -11.76
CA LEU A 20 -0.77 3.83 -11.78
C LEU A 20 -1.77 2.87 -12.46
N VAL A 21 -1.34 2.14 -13.48
CA VAL A 21 -2.20 1.27 -14.29
C VAL A 21 -1.83 -0.21 -14.20
N SER A 22 -0.61 -0.55 -13.79
CA SER A 22 -0.08 -1.91 -13.75
C SER A 22 0.36 -2.36 -12.36
N HIS A 23 0.53 -3.69 -12.19
CA HIS A 23 1.09 -4.27 -10.97
C HIS A 23 2.52 -3.77 -10.72
N GLY A 24 3.35 -3.70 -11.76
CA GLY A 24 4.73 -3.22 -11.66
C GLY A 24 4.81 -1.79 -11.15
N GLU A 25 3.96 -0.89 -11.67
CA GLU A 25 3.90 0.50 -11.20
C GLU A 25 3.45 0.61 -9.74
N LEU A 26 2.51 -0.24 -9.29
CA LEU A 26 2.11 -0.26 -7.88
C LEU A 26 3.27 -0.65 -6.97
N TRP A 27 4.06 -1.65 -7.38
CA TRP A 27 5.26 -2.07 -6.64
C TRP A 27 6.33 -0.97 -6.61
N GLN A 28 6.63 -0.37 -7.76
CA GLN A 28 7.58 0.74 -7.85
C GLN A 28 7.15 1.92 -6.98
N TYR A 29 5.86 2.24 -6.97
CA TYR A 29 5.33 3.32 -6.14
C TYR A 29 5.39 3.00 -4.65
N ALA A 30 5.08 1.76 -4.24
CA ALA A 30 5.24 1.32 -2.86
C ALA A 30 6.69 1.42 -2.38
N SER A 31 7.66 1.00 -3.22
CA SER A 31 9.09 1.18 -2.94
C SER A 31 9.51 2.64 -2.84
N LYS A 32 9.00 3.50 -3.74
CA LYS A 32 9.22 4.95 -3.66
C LYS A 32 8.74 5.52 -2.31
N LEU A 33 7.56 5.14 -1.83
CA LEU A 33 7.06 5.59 -0.53
C LEU A 33 7.91 5.08 0.64
N GLU A 34 8.36 3.82 0.60
CA GLU A 34 9.30 3.30 1.60
C GLU A 34 10.58 4.15 1.65
N GLU A 35 11.18 4.46 0.50
CA GLU A 35 12.40 5.26 0.42
C GLU A 35 12.18 6.71 0.89
N GLU A 36 11.07 7.33 0.49
CA GLU A 36 10.77 8.72 0.81
C GLU A 36 10.49 8.92 2.31
N PHE A 37 9.76 8.00 2.92
CA PHE A 37 9.37 8.07 4.34
C PHE A 37 10.27 7.26 5.27
N GLN A 38 11.28 6.57 4.73
CA GLN A 38 12.17 5.67 5.45
C GLN A 38 11.40 4.63 6.30
N ASP A 39 10.22 4.21 5.82
CA ASP A 39 9.30 3.32 6.51
C ASP A 39 9.23 1.95 5.81
N LYS A 40 10.11 1.04 6.24
CA LYS A 40 10.18 -0.34 5.72
C LYS A 40 8.90 -1.14 5.93
N GLU A 41 8.02 -0.70 6.82
CA GLU A 41 6.76 -1.36 7.08
C GLU A 41 5.82 -1.23 5.88
N LEU A 42 5.86 -0.11 5.14
CA LEU A 42 5.04 0.10 3.94
C LEU A 42 5.21 -1.05 2.93
N SER A 43 6.44 -1.40 2.59
CA SER A 43 6.71 -2.51 1.67
C SER A 43 6.40 -3.88 2.25
N ARG A 44 6.53 -4.07 3.57
CA ARG A 44 6.12 -5.34 4.22
C ARG A 44 4.61 -5.54 4.14
N LEU A 45 3.84 -4.51 4.47
CA LEU A 45 2.38 -4.55 4.40
C LEU A 45 1.90 -4.66 2.94
N TRP A 46 2.55 -3.97 2.01
CA TRP A 46 2.27 -4.10 0.57
C TRP A 46 2.52 -5.54 0.06
N ARG A 47 3.60 -6.19 0.50
CA ARG A 47 3.88 -7.60 0.20
C ARG A 47 2.79 -8.52 0.73
N SER A 48 2.30 -8.29 1.94
CA SER A 48 1.20 -9.04 2.54
C SER A 48 -0.10 -8.88 1.73
N ALA A 49 -0.46 -7.66 1.36
CA ALA A 49 -1.63 -7.39 0.50
C ALA A 49 -1.49 -8.03 -0.90
N SER A 50 -0.26 -8.07 -1.43
CA SER A 50 0.05 -8.67 -2.73
C SER A 50 -0.01 -10.19 -2.69
N SER A 51 0.42 -10.83 -1.60
CA SER A 51 0.34 -12.29 -1.46
C SER A 51 -1.12 -12.76 -1.47
N MET A 52 -2.05 -12.00 -0.88
CA MET A 52 -3.48 -12.31 -0.95
C MET A 52 -4.06 -12.20 -2.36
N HIS A 53 -3.44 -11.42 -3.25
CA HIS A 53 -3.84 -11.42 -4.66
C HIS A 53 -3.48 -12.73 -5.35
N VAL A 54 -2.27 -13.25 -5.10
CA VAL A 54 -1.83 -14.55 -5.62
C VAL A 54 -2.69 -15.65 -5.01
N ASN A 55 -2.90 -15.61 -3.69
CA ASN A 55 -3.73 -16.56 -2.97
C ASN A 55 -5.16 -16.66 -3.51
N PHE A 56 -5.74 -15.58 -4.03
CA PHE A 56 -7.08 -15.62 -4.61
C PHE A 56 -7.19 -16.62 -5.78
N TYR A 57 -6.12 -16.79 -6.56
CA TYR A 57 -6.09 -17.75 -7.66
C TYR A 57 -5.63 -19.14 -7.22
N GLU A 58 -4.71 -19.19 -6.27
CA GLU A 58 -3.99 -20.41 -5.91
C GLU A 58 -4.60 -21.17 -4.71
N GLY A 59 -5.29 -20.46 -3.81
CA GLY A 59 -5.95 -21.04 -2.63
C GLY A 59 -5.01 -21.65 -1.58
N TRP A 60 -3.75 -21.23 -1.52
CA TRP A 60 -2.73 -21.81 -0.63
C TRP A 60 -2.87 -21.42 0.85
N ALA A 61 -3.36 -20.22 1.14
CA ALA A 61 -3.34 -19.63 2.46
C ALA A 61 -4.52 -20.13 3.32
N ASP A 62 -4.23 -20.52 4.57
CA ASP A 62 -5.26 -20.87 5.54
C ASP A 62 -5.95 -19.61 6.13
N LYS A 63 -7.02 -19.83 6.90
CA LYS A 63 -7.79 -18.75 7.54
C LYS A 63 -6.92 -17.77 8.34
N ARG A 64 -5.93 -18.26 9.09
CA ARG A 64 -5.07 -17.43 9.95
C ARG A 64 -4.20 -16.50 9.12
N HIS A 65 -3.70 -16.99 7.98
CA HIS A 65 -2.94 -16.16 7.05
C HIS A 65 -3.81 -15.06 6.43
N VAL A 66 -5.07 -15.36 6.11
CA VAL A 66 -6.01 -14.37 5.57
C VAL A 66 -6.34 -13.31 6.63
N GLU A 67 -6.62 -13.71 7.87
CA GLU A 67 -6.88 -12.79 8.99
C GLU A 67 -5.69 -11.86 9.23
N GLY A 68 -4.46 -12.40 9.29
CA GLY A 68 -3.25 -11.58 9.43
C GLY A 68 -3.05 -10.60 8.26
N ALA A 69 -3.33 -11.03 7.02
CA ALA A 69 -3.22 -10.15 5.87
C ALA A 69 -4.28 -9.04 5.87
N ILE A 70 -5.45 -9.26 6.45
CA ILE A 70 -6.48 -8.22 6.64
C ILE A 70 -5.94 -7.15 7.59
N GLU A 71 -5.39 -7.54 8.75
CA GLU A 71 -4.78 -6.60 9.70
C GLU A 71 -3.65 -5.78 9.06
N ASP A 72 -2.83 -6.43 8.23
CA ASP A 72 -1.76 -5.75 7.51
C ASP A 72 -2.30 -4.74 6.49
N VAL A 73 -3.38 -5.07 5.78
CA VAL A 73 -4.05 -4.15 4.85
C VAL A 73 -4.64 -2.96 5.60
N GLU A 74 -5.26 -3.16 6.76
CA GLU A 74 -5.79 -2.07 7.58
C GLU A 74 -4.68 -1.13 8.03
N LYS A 75 -3.57 -1.67 8.54
CA LYS A 75 -2.38 -0.87 8.92
C LYS A 75 -1.81 -0.10 7.73
N LEU A 76 -1.77 -0.72 6.54
CA LEU A 76 -1.33 -0.07 5.33
C LEU A 76 -2.22 1.13 5.00
N LEU A 77 -3.54 0.95 5.02
CA LEU A 77 -4.49 2.03 4.74
C LEU A 77 -4.34 3.19 5.71
N GLU A 78 -4.17 2.93 7.01
CA GLU A 78 -3.93 3.98 8.00
C GLU A 78 -2.63 4.75 7.76
N LYS A 79 -1.57 4.06 7.34
CA LYS A 79 -0.33 4.73 6.94
C LYS A 79 -0.54 5.58 5.69
N LEU A 80 -1.11 5.02 4.62
CA LEU A 80 -1.36 5.75 3.37
C LEU A 80 -2.25 6.99 3.60
N LYS A 81 -3.25 6.92 4.48
CA LYS A 81 -4.05 8.08 4.90
C LYS A 81 -3.21 9.16 5.57
N LYS A 82 -2.30 8.79 6.47
CA LYS A 82 -1.39 9.77 7.10
C LYS A 82 -0.47 10.46 6.10
N LEU A 83 -0.12 9.78 5.01
CA LEU A 83 0.67 10.38 3.92
C LEU A 83 -0.14 11.33 3.03
N LEU A 84 -1.48 11.25 3.05
CA LEU A 84 -2.37 12.20 2.38
C LEU A 84 -2.54 13.50 3.16
N THR A 85 -2.54 13.43 4.49
CA THR A 85 -2.75 14.62 5.31
C THR A 85 -1.48 15.48 5.30
N PRO A 86 -1.54 16.75 4.87
CA PRO A 86 -0.37 17.61 4.91
C PRO A 86 0.07 17.77 6.36
N HIS A 87 1.34 17.47 6.66
CA HIS A 87 1.99 18.21 7.74
C HIS A 87 1.94 19.67 7.32
N ALA A 88 1.28 20.51 8.13
CA ALA A 88 1.25 21.94 7.94
C ALA A 88 2.65 22.43 7.57
N LYS A 89 2.74 23.19 6.49
CA LYS A 89 3.98 23.85 6.08
C LYS A 89 4.57 24.52 7.33
N SER A 90 5.74 24.06 7.77
CA SER A 90 6.62 24.86 8.59
C SER A 90 6.93 26.10 7.76
N GLU A 91 6.28 27.20 8.09
CA GLU A 91 6.55 28.52 7.56
C GLU A 91 8.06 28.80 7.71
N ARG A 92 8.65 29.33 6.63
CA ARG A 92 9.99 29.91 6.66
C ARG A 92 9.87 31.37 7.07
#